data_AF-A0A952TB31-F1
#
_entry.id   AF-A0A952TB31-F1
#
_cell.length_a   1.000
_cell.length_b   1.000
_cell.length_c   1.000
_cell.angle_alpha   90.00
_cell.angle_beta   90.00
_cell.angle_gamma   90.00
#
_symmetry.space_group_name_H-M   'P 1'
#
loop_
_entity.id
_entity.type
_entity.pdbx_description
1 polymer ?
#
loop_
_entity_poly.entity_id
_entity_poly.type
_entity_poly.pdbx_seq_one_letter_code
_entity_poly.pdbx_strand_id
1 'polypeptide(L)'
;MKLLKTLSVLLICLFSGVAMAQDAAFQPEHTSIAKTVSIYPNPATEYIEINLDQLDANKVKLSLYNIIGNEMPVETEVISDHKMRVRVKDFAAGYYLVALRDDETKFKGTYKFLKR
;
A
#
# COMPACT_ATOMS: atom_id res chain seq x y z
N MET A 1 8.13 2.07 66.85
CA MET A 1 8.56 2.92 65.69
C MET A 1 9.16 2.15 64.51
N LYS A 2 9.55 0.87 64.63
CA LYS A 2 10.05 0.08 63.48
C LYS A 2 8.92 -0.49 62.59
N LEU A 3 7.76 -0.85 63.17
CA LEU A 3 6.59 -1.34 62.42
C LEU A 3 5.93 -0.28 61.52
N LEU A 4 5.93 0.98 61.94
CA LEU A 4 5.30 2.07 61.16
C LEU A 4 6.14 2.43 59.92
N LYS A 5 7.46 2.24 60.00
CA LYS A 5 8.39 2.48 58.89
C LYS A 5 8.33 1.37 57.84
N THR A 6 8.14 0.11 58.25
CA THR A 6 7.99 -1.00 57.29
C THR A 6 6.67 -0.95 56.53
N LEU A 7 5.60 -0.41 57.13
CA LEU A 7 4.32 -0.22 56.46
C LEU A 7 4.35 0.87 55.36
N SER A 8 5.16 1.93 55.54
CA SER A 8 5.34 2.96 54.52
C SER A 8 6.13 2.46 53.29
N VAL A 9 7.08 1.54 53.48
CA VAL A 9 7.86 0.98 52.36
C VAL A 9 7.03 0.02 51.52
N LEU A 10 6.06 -0.69 52.12
CA LEU A 10 5.18 -1.61 51.40
C LEU A 10 4.14 -0.88 50.52
N LEU A 11 3.75 0.35 50.90
CA LEU A 11 2.75 1.13 50.16
C LEU A 11 3.30 1.76 48.87
N ILE A 12 4.60 2.04 48.81
CA ILE A 12 5.25 2.66 47.65
C ILE A 12 5.47 1.65 46.49
N CYS A 13 5.57 0.36 46.79
CA CYS A 13 5.74 -0.69 45.77
C CYS A 13 4.45 -1.06 45.01
N LEU A 14 3.28 -0.57 45.44
CA LEU A 14 1.99 -0.87 44.79
C LEU A 14 1.61 0.15 43.69
N PHE A 15 2.39 1.21 43.46
CA PHE A 15 2.07 2.25 42.49
C PHE A 15 2.83 2.18 41.15
N SER A 16 3.75 1.22 40.96
CA SER A 16 4.61 1.15 39.77
C SER A 16 4.02 0.35 38.59
N GLY A 17 2.74 -0.04 38.66
CA GLY A 17 2.13 -1.03 37.77
C GLY A 17 1.28 -0.51 36.61
N VAL A 18 1.24 0.79 36.33
CA VAL A 18 0.47 1.32 35.19
C VAL A 18 1.43 1.65 34.05
N ALA A 19 1.83 0.62 33.31
CA ALA A 19 2.41 0.82 31.99
C ALA A 19 1.33 1.48 31.12
N MET A 20 1.46 2.78 30.88
CA MET A 20 0.72 3.48 29.84
C MET A 20 1.23 2.93 28.50
N ALA A 21 0.65 1.83 28.04
CA ALA A 21 0.67 1.49 26.63
C ALA A 21 -0.10 2.62 25.93
N GLN A 22 0.62 3.64 25.47
CA GLN A 22 0.08 4.57 24.50
C GLN A 22 -0.25 3.74 23.27
N ASP A 23 -1.53 3.40 23.11
CA ASP A 23 -2.11 3.16 21.80
C ASP A 23 -1.87 4.45 21.00
N ALA A 24 -0.68 4.55 20.41
CA ALA A 24 -0.47 5.37 19.24
C ALA A 24 -1.41 4.76 18.20
N ALA A 25 -2.64 5.27 18.18
CA ALA A 25 -3.62 4.95 17.16
C ALA A 25 -2.91 5.15 15.84
N PHE A 26 -2.56 4.05 15.18
CA PHE A 26 -2.11 4.05 13.82
C PHE A 26 -3.28 4.60 13.03
N GLN A 27 -3.25 5.91 12.77
CA GLN A 27 -4.07 6.49 11.74
C GLN A 27 -3.35 6.11 10.45
N PRO A 28 -3.84 5.11 9.69
CA PRO A 28 -3.43 5.06 8.30
C PRO A 28 -3.81 6.43 7.75
N GLU A 29 -2.81 7.23 7.41
CA GLU A 29 -2.91 8.29 6.43
C GLU A 29 -3.48 7.62 5.17
N HIS A 30 -4.80 7.48 5.14
CA HIS A 30 -5.57 7.41 3.90
C HIS A 30 -5.53 8.83 3.31
N THR A 31 -4.32 9.33 3.07
CA THR A 31 -4.12 10.34 2.04
C THR A 31 -4.82 9.78 0.81
N SER A 32 -5.55 10.64 0.11
CA SER A 32 -6.43 10.35 -1.02
C SER A 32 -5.70 9.80 -2.26
N ILE A 33 -4.90 8.74 -2.10
CA ILE A 33 -4.06 8.06 -3.10
C ILE A 33 -4.91 7.55 -4.28
N ALA A 34 -6.20 7.27 -4.05
CA ALA A 34 -7.16 6.95 -5.10
C ALA A 34 -7.36 8.09 -6.13
N LYS A 35 -6.96 9.33 -5.82
CA LYS A 35 -7.01 10.45 -6.77
C LYS A 35 -5.76 10.57 -7.65
N THR A 36 -4.64 9.93 -7.32
CA THR A 36 -3.38 10.12 -8.09
C THR A 36 -3.21 9.08 -9.19
N VAL A 37 -3.90 7.94 -9.11
CA VAL A 37 -3.75 6.86 -10.08
C VAL A 37 -5.10 6.32 -10.49
N SER A 38 -5.32 6.18 -11.80
CA SER A 38 -6.50 5.54 -12.36
C SER A 38 -6.12 4.50 -13.40
N ILE A 39 -6.87 3.38 -13.43
CA ILE A 39 -6.64 2.24 -14.33
C ILE A 39 -7.89 1.98 -15.16
N TYR A 40 -7.75 1.99 -16.48
CA TYR A 40 -8.85 1.80 -17.43
C TYR A 40 -8.36 1.14 -18.73
N PRO A 41 -9.23 0.44 -19.48
CA PRO A 41 -10.57 0.06 -19.10
C PRO A 41 -10.55 -1.00 -17.99
N ASN A 42 -11.54 -0.94 -17.10
CA ASN A 42 -11.80 -1.99 -16.12
C ASN A 42 -13.30 -2.31 -16.20
N PRO A 43 -13.70 -3.43 -16.84
CA PRO A 43 -12.87 -4.58 -17.20
C PRO A 43 -11.97 -4.38 -18.44
N ALA A 44 -10.80 -5.04 -18.45
CA ALA A 44 -9.79 -5.01 -19.50
C ALA A 44 -9.91 -6.19 -20.46
N THR A 45 -9.55 -5.99 -21.74
CA THR A 45 -9.54 -7.06 -22.76
C THR A 45 -8.14 -7.28 -23.34
N GLU A 46 -7.51 -6.23 -23.91
CA GLU A 46 -6.18 -6.36 -24.52
C GLU A 46 -5.09 -5.62 -23.75
N TYR A 47 -5.44 -4.46 -23.18
CA TYR A 47 -4.52 -3.62 -22.41
C TYR A 47 -5.26 -2.91 -21.28
N ILE A 48 -4.48 -2.42 -20.32
CA ILE A 48 -4.88 -1.37 -19.39
C ILE A 48 -3.96 -0.17 -19.59
N GLU A 49 -4.52 1.02 -19.43
CA GLU A 49 -3.79 2.27 -19.26
C GLU A 49 -3.83 2.68 -17.80
N ILE A 50 -2.70 3.18 -17.32
CA ILE A 50 -2.49 3.65 -15.97
C ILE A 50 -2.15 5.13 -16.08
N ASN A 51 -3.06 5.99 -15.66
CA ASN A 51 -2.77 7.41 -15.45
C ASN A 51 -2.14 7.57 -14.07
N LEU A 52 -1.08 8.35 -14.01
CA LEU A 52 -0.26 8.55 -12.81
C LEU A 52 -0.36 9.98 -12.24
N ASP A 53 -1.18 10.84 -12.83
CA ASP A 53 -1.46 12.26 -12.55
C ASP A 53 -0.26 13.13 -12.14
N GLN A 54 0.37 12.87 -10.99
CA GLN A 54 1.51 13.63 -10.45
C GLN A 54 2.82 12.83 -10.38
N LEU A 55 2.82 11.56 -10.79
CA LEU A 55 4.02 10.71 -10.81
C LEU A 55 4.56 10.57 -12.22
N ASP A 56 5.89 10.60 -12.34
CA ASP A 56 6.60 10.37 -13.60
C ASP A 56 6.59 8.88 -13.96
N ALA A 57 5.98 8.56 -15.09
CA ALA A 57 5.85 7.21 -15.64
C ALA A 57 7.21 6.52 -15.86
N ASN A 58 8.28 7.28 -16.10
CA ASN A 58 9.62 6.72 -16.29
C ASN A 58 10.30 6.31 -14.98
N LYS A 59 9.81 6.83 -13.84
CA LYS A 59 10.37 6.56 -12.50
C LYS A 59 9.55 5.52 -11.73
N VAL A 60 8.28 5.37 -12.07
CA VAL A 60 7.39 4.39 -11.44
C VAL A 60 7.73 2.98 -11.91
N LYS A 61 8.05 2.11 -10.96
CA LYS A 61 8.20 0.67 -11.16
C LYS A 61 6.83 0.00 -11.07
N LEU A 62 6.53 -0.84 -12.05
CA LEU A 62 5.29 -1.61 -12.13
C LEU A 62 5.58 -3.10 -11.97
N SER A 63 4.84 -3.75 -11.07
CA SER A 63 4.73 -5.22 -10.99
C SER A 63 3.26 -5.62 -11.11
N LEU A 64 3.00 -6.74 -11.75
CA LEU A 64 1.66 -7.26 -11.98
C LEU A 64 1.52 -8.63 -11.33
N TYR A 65 0.46 -8.84 -10.57
CA TYR A 65 0.19 -10.09 -9.89
C TYR A 65 -1.20 -10.61 -10.24
N ASN A 66 -1.36 -11.93 -10.31
CA ASN A 66 -2.69 -12.52 -10.26
C ASN A 66 -3.29 -12.41 -8.83
N ILE A 67 -4.57 -12.75 -8.67
CA ILE A 67 -5.24 -12.64 -7.35
C ILE A 67 -4.65 -13.53 -6.25
N ILE A 68 -3.92 -14.59 -6.61
CA ILE A 68 -3.25 -15.50 -5.67
C ILE A 68 -1.88 -14.94 -5.23
N GLY A 69 -1.37 -13.92 -5.92
CA GLY A 69 -0.10 -13.26 -5.61
C GLY A 69 1.08 -13.74 -6.46
N ASN A 70 0.85 -14.55 -7.50
CA ASN A 70 1.93 -14.90 -8.43
C ASN A 70 2.24 -13.69 -9.32
N GLU A 71 3.51 -13.36 -9.46
CA GLU A 71 3.98 -12.31 -10.36
C GLU A 71 3.81 -12.75 -11.82
N MET A 72 3.27 -11.85 -12.63
CA MET A 72 2.96 -12.06 -14.04
C MET A 72 3.96 -11.28 -14.88
N PRO A 73 4.72 -11.93 -15.79
CA PRO A 73 5.57 -11.22 -16.73
C PRO A 73 4.70 -10.36 -17.64
N VAL A 74 5.07 -9.09 -17.81
CA VAL A 74 4.23 -8.16 -18.58
C VAL A 74 5.05 -7.14 -19.36
N GLU A 75 4.60 -6.86 -20.57
CA GLU A 75 5.12 -5.78 -21.40
C GLU A 75 4.45 -4.48 -20.99
N THR A 76 5.27 -3.49 -20.64
CA THR A 76 4.81 -2.15 -20.27
C THR A 76 5.44 -1.12 -21.19
N GLU A 77 4.62 -0.19 -21.67
CA GLU A 77 5.00 0.91 -22.55
C GLU A 77 4.68 2.24 -21.86
N VAL A 78 5.64 3.16 -21.81
CA VAL A 78 5.39 4.54 -21.38
C VAL A 78 4.83 5.31 -22.57
N ILE A 79 3.58 5.75 -22.46
CA ILE A 79 2.88 6.49 -23.54
C ILE A 79 3.10 8.00 -23.40
N SER A 80 3.24 8.49 -22.17
CA SER A 80 3.60 9.86 -21.86
C SER A 80 4.20 9.98 -20.47
N ASP A 81 4.67 11.17 -20.10
CA ASP A 81 5.28 11.46 -18.80
C ASP A 81 4.46 11.01 -17.59
N HIS A 82 3.13 10.88 -17.71
CA HIS A 82 2.24 10.48 -16.62
C HIS A 82 1.31 9.33 -17.01
N LYS A 83 1.64 8.57 -18.07
CA LYS A 83 0.79 7.48 -18.57
C LYS A 83 1.61 6.27 -19.02
N MET A 84 1.18 5.11 -18.56
CA MET A 84 1.73 3.81 -18.94
C MET A 84 0.63 2.93 -19.52
N ARG A 85 0.98 2.03 -20.43
CA ARG A 85 0.10 0.98 -20.94
C ARG A 85 0.73 -0.38 -20.69
N VAL A 86 -0.11 -1.31 -20.29
CA VAL A 86 0.27 -2.67 -19.94
C VAL A 86 -0.54 -3.62 -20.81
N ARG A 87 0.13 -4.45 -21.61
CA ARG A 87 -0.54 -5.47 -22.44
C ARG A 87 -0.97 -6.63 -21.56
N VAL A 88 -2.26 -6.98 -21.60
CA VAL A 88 -2.86 -8.08 -20.79
C VAL A 88 -3.62 -9.09 -21.65
N LYS A 89 -3.58 -8.96 -22.98
CA LYS A 89 -4.37 -9.77 -23.93
C LYS A 89 -4.32 -11.28 -23.66
N ASP A 90 -3.12 -11.80 -23.43
CA ASP A 90 -2.88 -13.25 -23.30
C ASP A 90 -3.14 -13.78 -21.88
N PHE A 91 -3.62 -12.94 -20.97
CA PHE A 91 -3.89 -13.33 -19.60
C PHE A 91 -5.28 -13.95 -19.47
N ALA A 92 -5.37 -14.98 -18.63
CA ALA A 92 -6.64 -15.61 -18.28
C ALA A 92 -7.59 -14.61 -17.63
N ALA A 93 -8.90 -14.78 -17.86
CA ALA A 93 -9.93 -13.98 -17.23
C ALA A 93 -9.84 -14.08 -15.69
N GLY A 94 -10.04 -12.96 -15.01
CA GLY A 94 -9.96 -12.90 -13.55
C GLY A 94 -9.46 -11.57 -13.01
N TYR A 95 -9.31 -11.49 -11.70
CA TYR A 95 -8.78 -10.31 -11.04
C TYR A 95 -7.25 -10.33 -11.00
N TYR A 96 -6.67 -9.16 -11.21
CA TYR A 96 -5.24 -8.92 -11.12
C TYR A 96 -4.97 -7.68 -10.28
N LEU A 97 -3.75 -7.60 -9.76
CA LEU A 97 -3.26 -6.52 -8.93
C LEU A 97 -2.05 -5.87 -9.60
N VAL A 98 -2.16 -4.58 -9.89
CA VAL A 98 -1.04 -3.75 -10.31
C VAL A 98 -0.43 -3.11 -9.07
N ALA A 99 0.83 -3.41 -8.79
CA ALA A 99 1.61 -2.74 -7.77
C ALA A 99 2.50 -1.67 -8.42
N LEU A 100 2.37 -0.43 -7.97
CA LEU A 100 3.16 0.71 -8.42
C LEU A 100 4.06 1.16 -7.28
N ARG A 101 5.33 1.43 -7.59
CA ARG A 101 6.31 1.91 -6.62
C ARG A 101 7.23 2.94 -7.24
N ASP A 102 7.41 4.05 -6.55
CA ASP A 102 8.44 5.04 -6.85
C ASP A 102 9.35 5.20 -5.62
N ASP A 103 10.63 4.93 -5.81
CA ASP A 103 11.62 4.94 -4.74
C ASP A 103 12.05 6.36 -4.33
N GLU A 104 11.89 7.36 -5.22
CA GLU A 104 12.23 8.76 -4.95
C GLU A 104 11.16 9.40 -4.08
N THR A 105 9.90 9.33 -4.51
CA THR A 105 8.75 9.91 -3.77
C THR A 105 8.26 9.03 -2.63
N LYS A 106 8.79 7.80 -2.49
CA LYS A 106 8.32 6.75 -1.58
C LYS A 106 6.88 6.33 -1.85
N PHE A 107 6.31 6.70 -3.00
CA PHE A 107 4.98 6.29 -3.39
C PHE A 107 4.90 4.77 -3.54
N LYS A 108 3.83 4.18 -2.97
CA LYS A 108 3.48 2.77 -3.12
C LYS A 108 1.95 2.67 -3.23
N GLY A 109 1.48 2.01 -4.27
CA GLY A 109 0.06 1.80 -4.50
C GLY A 109 -0.21 0.40 -5.06
N THR A 110 -1.37 -0.17 -4.74
CA THR A 110 -1.82 -1.43 -5.32
C THR A 110 -3.26 -1.31 -5.77
N TYR A 111 -3.52 -1.64 -7.03
CA TYR A 111 -4.79 -1.39 -7.70
C TYR A 111 -5.30 -2.67 -8.34
N LYS A 112 -6.59 -2.96 -8.14
CA LYS A 112 -7.24 -4.13 -8.70
C LYS A 112 -7.94 -3.80 -10.02
N PHE A 113 -7.78 -4.66 -11.02
CA PHE A 113 -8.60 -4.64 -12.23
C PHE A 113 -9.11 -6.04 -12.59
N LEU A 114 -10.17 -6.09 -13.39
CA LEU A 114 -10.77 -7.31 -13.92
C LEU A 114 -10.34 -7.50 -15.38
N LYS A 115 -9.73 -8.64 -15.71
CA LYS A 115 -9.50 -9.11 -17.09
C LYS A 115 -10.69 -9.96 -17.55
N ARG A 116 -11.23 -9.65 -18.72
CA ARG A 116 -12.25 -10.46 -19.42
C ARG A 116 -11.63 -11.50 -20.33
#